data_AF-A0A837AY63-F1
#
_entry.id   AF-A0A837AY63-F1
#
_cell.length_a   1.000
_cell.length_b   1.000
_cell.length_c   1.000
_cell.angle_alpha   90.00
_cell.angle_beta   90.00
_cell.angle_gamma   90.00
#
_symmetry.space_group_name_H-M   'P 1'
#
loop_
_entity.id
_entity.type
_entity.pdbx_description
1 polymer ?
#
loop_
_entity_poly.entity_id
_entity_poly.type
_entity_poly.pdbx_seq_one_letter_code
_entity_poly.pdbx_strand_id
1 'polypeptide(L)'
;MSQQLAFHDVSNDAIKHMQASEALQKHLENAQLAHRVCVAKALKANEPPVEKCALTWGEVVMRYNQWSEYRPAFHDSDAQKKYSKYWTKKRLAADDSSAYK
;
A
#
# COMPACT_ATOMS: atom_id res chain seq x y z
N MET A 1 -12.25 -9.39 19.84
CA MET A 1 -11.03 -9.81 19.12
C MET A 1 -9.92 -8.82 19.48
N SER A 2 -9.07 -9.13 20.46
CA SER A 2 -7.88 -8.31 20.73
C SER A 2 -6.88 -8.60 19.64
N GLN A 3 -6.70 -7.71 18.67
CA GLN A 3 -5.57 -7.82 17.74
C GLN A 3 -4.30 -7.64 18.57
N GLN A 4 -3.50 -8.71 18.68
CA GLN A 4 -2.19 -8.63 19.30
C GLN A 4 -1.35 -7.64 18.51
N LEU A 5 -1.06 -6.49 19.12
CA LEU A 5 -0.17 -5.45 18.59
C LEU A 5 1.27 -5.97 18.65
N ALA A 6 1.65 -6.77 17.67
CA ALA A 6 3.00 -7.31 17.52
C ALA A 6 3.67 -6.69 16.29
N PHE A 7 4.99 -6.53 16.35
CA PHE A 7 5.77 -6.14 15.18
C PHE A 7 5.77 -7.28 14.15
N HIS A 8 5.56 -6.92 12.89
CA HIS A 8 5.75 -7.80 11.75
C HIS A 8 7.24 -8.05 11.53
N ASP A 9 7.60 -9.29 11.17
CA ASP A 9 8.93 -9.57 10.65
C ASP A 9 9.04 -9.00 9.24
N VAL A 10 9.94 -8.02 9.09
CA VAL A 10 10.24 -7.32 7.85
C VAL A 10 11.72 -7.48 7.47
N SER A 11 12.37 -8.55 7.95
CA SER A 11 13.69 -8.94 7.50
C SER A 11 13.70 -9.29 6.01
N ASN A 12 14.88 -9.21 5.37
CA ASN A 12 15.03 -9.51 3.94
C ASN A 12 14.51 -10.91 3.57
N ASP A 13 14.73 -11.89 4.44
CA ASP A 13 14.25 -13.26 4.23
C ASP A 13 12.73 -13.36 4.31
N ALA A 14 12.10 -12.64 5.24
CA ALA A 14 10.65 -12.59 5.37
C ALA A 14 9.99 -11.91 4.17
N ILE A 15 10.51 -10.76 3.74
CA ILE A 15 9.88 -9.96 2.68
C ILE A 15 10.16 -10.49 1.27
N LYS A 16 11.18 -11.34 1.08
CA LYS A 16 11.57 -11.88 -0.24
C LYS A 16 10.42 -12.55 -0.99
N HIS A 17 9.49 -13.15 -0.26
CA HIS A 17 8.35 -13.88 -0.82
C HIS A 17 7.03 -13.10 -0.76
N MET A 18 7.05 -11.85 -0.27
CA MET A 18 5.87 -11.00 -0.15
C MET A 18 5.68 -10.16 -1.41
N GLN A 19 4.44 -9.79 -1.70
CA GLN A 19 4.19 -8.72 -2.68
C GLN A 19 4.75 -7.41 -2.12
N ALA A 20 5.32 -6.56 -2.99
CA ALA A 20 5.91 -5.30 -2.55
C ALA A 20 4.89 -4.39 -1.82
N SER A 21 3.62 -4.37 -2.25
CA SER A 21 2.53 -3.68 -1.53
C SER A 21 2.35 -4.20 -0.10
N GLU A 22 2.41 -5.52 0.10
CA GLU A 22 2.26 -6.15 1.41
C GLU A 22 3.47 -5.85 2.30
N ALA A 23 4.69 -5.93 1.76
CA ALA A 23 5.90 -5.58 2.49
C ALA A 23 5.89 -4.11 2.95
N LEU A 24 5.53 -3.18 2.05
CA LEU A 24 5.39 -1.76 2.36
C LEU A 24 4.34 -1.50 3.43
N GLN A 25 3.19 -2.20 3.36
CA GLN A 25 2.16 -2.10 4.39
C GLN A 25 2.69 -2.56 5.76
N LYS A 26 3.37 -3.70 5.84
CA LYS A 26 3.94 -4.21 7.11
C LYS A 26 5.00 -3.29 7.68
N HIS A 27 5.84 -2.67 6.85
CA HIS A 27 6.78 -1.64 7.29
C HIS A 27 6.07 -0.43 7.90
N LEU A 28 4.99 0.04 7.27
CA LEU A 28 4.18 1.14 7.79
C LEU A 28 3.50 0.77 9.12
N GLU A 29 2.91 -0.42 9.22
CA GLU A 29 2.28 -0.91 10.45
C GLU A 29 3.29 -1.00 11.61
N ASN A 30 4.51 -1.47 11.35
CA ASN A 30 5.60 -1.46 12.33
C ASN A 30 5.97 -0.05 12.78
N ALA A 31 6.11 0.89 11.85
CA ALA A 31 6.43 2.29 12.19
C ALA A 31 5.32 2.93 13.04
N GLN A 32 4.06 2.69 12.69
CA GLN A 32 2.90 3.16 13.46
C GLN A 32 2.87 2.57 14.86
N LEU A 33 3.17 1.27 15.00
CA LEU A 33 3.25 0.62 16.31
C LEU A 33 4.39 1.20 17.15
N ALA A 34 5.58 1.37 16.58
CA ALA A 34 6.72 1.99 17.26
C ALA A 34 6.38 3.40 17.76
N HIS A 35 5.71 4.21 16.94
CA HIS A 35 5.26 5.55 17.33
C HIS A 35 4.23 5.50 18.47
N ARG A 36 3.21 4.65 18.38
CA ARG A 36 2.21 4.47 19.45
C ARG A 36 2.85 4.06 20.78
N VAL A 37 3.82 3.14 20.74
CA VAL A 37 4.59 2.72 21.92
C VAL A 37 5.42 3.88 22.47
N CYS A 38 6.05 4.69 21.63
CA CYS A 38 6.79 5.87 22.07
C CYS A 38 5.87 6.87 22.78
N VAL A 39 4.74 7.22 22.15
CA VAL A 39 3.78 8.19 22.72
C VAL A 39 3.23 7.69 24.05
N ALA A 40 2.86 6.41 24.15
CA ALA A 40 2.39 5.83 25.40
C ALA A 40 3.44 5.91 26.52
N LYS A 41 4.72 5.69 26.19
CA LYS A 41 5.84 5.83 27.15
C LYS A 41 6.05 7.29 27.56
N ALA A 42 6.06 8.22 26.61
CA ALA A 42 6.24 9.66 26.88
C ALA A 42 5.10 10.20 27.77
N LEU A 43 3.85 9.85 27.47
CA LEU A 43 2.68 10.22 28.29
C LEU A 43 2.77 9.62 29.70
N LYS A 44 3.19 8.35 29.83
CA LYS A 44 3.40 7.73 31.14
C LYS A 44 4.52 8.40 31.94
N ALA A 45 5.56 8.89 31.27
CA ALA A 45 6.66 9.63 31.87
C ALA A 45 6.38 11.13 32.06
N ASN A 46 5.19 11.61 31.66
CA ASN A 46 4.82 13.02 31.66
C ASN A 46 5.79 13.93 30.88
N GLU A 47 6.38 13.39 29.81
CA GLU A 47 7.26 14.11 28.89
C GLU A 47 6.47 14.59 27.66
N PRO A 48 6.88 15.70 27.00
CA PRO A 48 6.22 16.20 25.79
C PRO A 48 6.34 15.18 24.64
N PRO A 49 5.24 14.54 24.18
CA PRO A 49 5.31 13.48 23.19
C PRO A 49 5.79 13.96 21.81
N VAL A 50 5.48 15.21 21.46
CA VAL A 50 5.90 15.82 20.18
C VAL A 50 7.42 15.84 20.07
N GLU A 51 8.12 16.27 21.11
CA GLU A 51 9.57 16.35 21.12
C GLU A 51 10.21 14.97 21.26
N LYS A 52 9.69 14.13 22.17
CA LYS A 52 10.26 12.81 22.45
C LYS A 52 10.06 11.81 21.32
N CYS A 53 8.94 11.87 20.61
CA CYS A 53 8.57 10.90 19.60
C CYS A 53 8.69 11.40 18.16
N ALA A 54 9.29 12.58 17.95
CA ALA A 54 9.52 13.16 16.62
C ALA A 54 10.23 12.20 15.65
N LEU A 55 11.24 11.46 16.12
CA LEU A 55 11.96 10.49 15.29
C LEU A 55 11.05 9.35 14.81
N THR A 56 10.26 8.76 15.71
CA THR A 56 9.31 7.71 15.34
C THR A 56 8.19 8.23 14.44
N TRP A 57 7.81 9.51 14.58
CA TRP A 57 6.86 10.15 13.68
C TRP A 57 7.46 10.34 12.28
N GLY A 58 8.71 10.79 12.19
CA GLY A 58 9.44 10.90 10.93
C GLY A 58 9.50 9.56 10.18
N GLU A 59 9.72 8.45 10.89
CA GLU A 59 9.68 7.11 10.29
C GLU A 59 8.30 6.76 9.75
N VAL A 60 7.21 7.06 10.50
CA VAL A 60 5.83 6.86 10.02
C VAL A 60 5.59 7.61 8.72
N VAL A 61 6.01 8.88 8.65
CA VAL A 61 5.85 9.72 7.45
C VAL A 61 6.63 9.13 6.27
N MET A 62 7.88 8.73 6.47
CA MET A 62 8.67 8.10 5.38
C MET A 62 8.02 6.81 4.87
N ARG A 63 7.59 5.91 5.76
CA ARG A 63 6.94 4.65 5.35
C ARG A 63 5.60 4.88 4.70
N TYR A 64 4.84 5.88 5.15
CA TYR A 64 3.59 6.26 4.54
C TYR A 64 3.80 6.76 3.10
N ASN A 65 4.81 7.60 2.86
CA ASN A 65 5.13 8.07 1.51
C ASN A 65 5.52 6.89 0.60
N GLN A 66 6.40 5.99 1.06
CA GLN A 66 6.78 4.79 0.31
C GLN A 66 5.57 3.91 -0.07
N TRP A 67 4.65 3.69 0.88
CA TRP A 67 3.46 2.88 0.65
C TRP A 67 2.44 3.58 -0.27
N SER A 68 2.21 4.88 -0.08
CA SER A 68 1.20 5.64 -0.82
C SER A 68 1.62 5.96 -2.26
N GLU A 69 2.91 6.17 -2.49
CA GLU A 69 3.51 6.38 -3.81
C GLU A 69 3.62 5.08 -4.60
N TYR A 70 3.69 3.93 -3.92
CA TYR A 70 3.73 2.64 -4.59
C TYR A 70 2.43 2.38 -5.37
N ARG A 71 2.58 2.18 -6.68
CA ARG A 71 1.52 1.75 -7.58
C ARG A 71 1.90 0.39 -8.16
N PRO A 72 1.19 -0.70 -7.82
CA PRO A 72 1.40 -1.97 -8.52
C PRO A 72 1.09 -1.78 -10.01
N ALA A 73 1.84 -2.48 -10.86
CA ALA A 73 1.60 -2.43 -12.30
C ALA A 73 0.17 -2.88 -12.61
N PHE A 74 -0.52 -2.12 -13.45
CA PHE A 74 -1.79 -2.57 -13.99
C PHE A 74 -1.53 -3.76 -14.90
N HIS A 75 -2.14 -4.91 -14.61
CA HIS A 75 -2.15 -6.05 -15.52
C HIS A 75 -3.15 -5.79 -16.64
N ASP A 76 -2.77 -4.90 -17.55
CA ASP A 76 -3.55 -4.57 -18.75
C ASP A 76 -3.64 -5.75 -19.72
N SER A 77 -2.70 -6.71 -19.70
CA SER A 77 -2.66 -7.78 -20.70
C SER A 77 -3.93 -8.65 -20.73
N ASP A 78 -4.55 -8.96 -19.59
CA ASP A 78 -5.79 -9.73 -19.56
C ASP A 78 -7.01 -8.87 -19.93
N ALA A 79 -6.99 -7.58 -19.57
CA ALA A 79 -7.97 -6.62 -20.05
C ALA A 79 -7.86 -6.42 -21.57
N GLN A 80 -6.65 -6.34 -22.11
CA GLN A 80 -6.33 -6.20 -23.52
C GLN A 80 -6.71 -7.46 -24.30
N LYS A 81 -6.47 -8.66 -23.78
CA LYS A 81 -6.95 -9.93 -24.36
C LYS A 81 -8.48 -9.94 -24.44
N LYS A 82 -9.18 -9.57 -23.35
CA LYS A 82 -10.65 -9.51 -23.33
C LYS A 82 -11.18 -8.45 -24.30
N TYR A 83 -10.58 -7.27 -24.31
CA TYR A 83 -10.89 -6.17 -25.20
C TYR A 83 -10.71 -6.59 -26.67
N SER A 84 -9.55 -7.13 -27.03
CA SER A 84 -9.23 -7.56 -28.40
C SER A 84 -10.10 -8.71 -28.89
N LYS A 85 -10.53 -9.62 -27.99
CA LYS A 85 -11.49 -10.68 -28.32
C LYS A 85 -12.90 -10.12 -28.57
N TYR A 86 -13.30 -9.13 -27.80
CA TYR A 86 -14.62 -8.51 -27.89
C TYR A 86 -14.71 -7.60 -29.12
N TRP A 87 -13.76 -6.69 -29.28
CA TRP A 87 -13.64 -5.75 -30.40
C TRP A 87 -12.99 -6.40 -31.60
N THR A 88 -13.78 -7.19 -32.32
CA THR A 88 -13.38 -7.72 -33.64
C THR A 88 -13.63 -6.67 -34.73
N LYS A 89 -12.85 -6.73 -35.83
CA LYS A 89 -13.04 -5.85 -37.01
C LYS A 89 -14.50 -5.83 -37.49
N LYS A 90 -15.20 -6.97 -37.41
CA LYS A 90 -16.62 -7.10 -37.78
C LYS A 90 -17.56 -6.32 -36.87
N ARG A 91 -17.29 -6.33 -35.55
CA ARG A 91 -18.08 -5.57 -34.57
C ARG A 91 -17.82 -4.08 -34.67
N LEU A 92 -16.55 -3.68 -34.86
CA LEU A 92 -16.19 -2.28 -35.07
C LEU A 92 -16.89 -1.71 -36.32
N ALA A 93 -16.84 -2.44 -37.44
CA ALA A 93 -17.53 -2.03 -38.66
C ALA A 93 -19.06 -1.95 -38.50
N ALA A 94 -19.66 -2.79 -37.65
CA ALA A 94 -21.09 -2.74 -37.36
C ALA A 94 -21.45 -1.49 -36.55
N ASP A 95 -20.68 -1.15 -35.52
CA ASP A 95 -20.86 0.08 -34.72
C ASP A 95 -20.62 1.34 -35.56
N ASP A 96 -19.53 1.38 -36.34
CA ASP A 96 -19.21 2.52 -37.21
C ASP A 96 -20.30 2.76 -38.27
N SER A 97 -20.94 1.68 -38.75
CA SER A 97 -22.07 1.77 -39.69
C SER A 97 -23.40 2.14 -39.04
N SER A 98 -23.52 1.99 -37.70
CA SER A 98 -24.74 2.33 -36.97
C SER A 98 -24.77 3.78 -36.49
N ALA A 99 -23.72 4.57 -36.73
CA ALA A 99 -23.68 6.00 -36.42
C ALA A 99 -24.63 6.88 -37.27
N TYR A 100 -25.39 6.27 -38.21
CA TYR A 100 -26.39 6.93 -39.05
C TYR A 100 -27.75 6.21 -39.05
N LYS A 101 -28.28 5.86 -37.88
CA LYS A 101 -29.71 5.56 -37.70
C LYS A 101 -30.27 6.24 -36.46
#